data_AF-A0A5R9CSL5-F1
#
_entry.id   AF-A0A5R9CSL5-F1
#
_cell.length_a   1.000
_cell.length_b   1.000
_cell.length_c   1.000
_cell.angle_alpha   90.00
_cell.angle_beta   90.00
_cell.angle_gamma   90.00
#
_symmetry.space_group_name_H-M   'P 1'
#
loop_
_entity.id
_entity.type
_entity.pdbx_description
1 polymer ?
#
loop_
_entity_poly.entity_id
_entity_poly.type
_entity_poly.pdbx_seq_one_letter_code
_entity_poly.pdbx_strand_id
1 'polypeptide(L)'
;MNAKTILITGANRGIGLETARQLADAGHQIIVGVRNADKLQPTIDQLVKFGVDAERVSGVQIDLNDSASITAAGKAIADQHPDLGVLINNAGISGDMQKPALETTIPEYQETLNVNLFGTMRVTEAMLPVLLKNRGQIVNLTGPFSATKWYNPAAYRVSKIALNAWIQTLAVDIENQKLPISILGIFPGGVSTDINNHRQGPYMKTTEDAAGLILRILKDGKRHNGDIIGPDGTVISKVE
;
A
#
# COMPACT_ATOMS: atom_id res chain seq x y z
N MET A 1 -15.61 -3.86 12.21
CA MET A 1 -14.33 -4.60 12.28
C MET A 1 -13.88 -4.64 13.72
N ASN A 2 -13.40 -5.78 14.20
CA ASN A 2 -12.64 -5.83 15.45
C ASN A 2 -11.29 -5.10 15.25
N ALA A 3 -10.67 -4.66 16.35
CA ALA A 3 -9.32 -4.11 16.31
C ALA A 3 -8.36 -5.12 15.64
N LYS A 4 -7.45 -4.61 14.82
CA LYS A 4 -6.45 -5.39 14.07
C LYS A 4 -5.11 -4.68 14.17
N THR A 5 -4.05 -5.46 14.07
CA THR A 5 -2.69 -4.94 13.86
C THR A 5 -2.42 -4.81 12.36
N ILE A 6 -2.02 -3.61 11.94
CA ILE A 6 -1.93 -3.18 10.54
C ILE A 6 -0.55 -2.60 10.25
N LEU A 7 0.20 -3.21 9.34
CA LEU A 7 1.45 -2.66 8.81
C LEU A 7 1.16 -1.82 7.56
N ILE A 8 1.65 -0.59 7.52
CA ILE A 8 1.51 0.31 6.37
C ILE A 8 2.91 0.70 5.89
N THR A 9 3.29 0.31 4.67
CA THR A 9 4.57 0.75 4.09
C THR A 9 4.49 2.17 3.55
N GLY A 10 5.56 2.96 3.69
CA GLY A 10 5.59 4.36 3.26
C GLY A 10 4.65 5.25 4.07
N ALA A 11 4.50 4.98 5.37
CA ALA A 11 3.53 5.65 6.24
C ALA A 11 4.01 6.99 6.84
N ASN A 12 5.15 7.51 6.39
CA ASN A 12 5.72 8.77 6.91
C ASN A 12 5.24 10.03 6.18
N ARG A 13 4.37 9.91 5.17
CA ARG A 13 3.83 11.03 4.38
C ARG A 13 2.61 10.62 3.56
N GLY A 14 1.92 11.61 2.98
CA GLY A 14 0.88 11.42 1.98
C GLY A 14 -0.25 10.50 2.45
N ILE A 15 -0.71 9.63 1.54
CA ILE A 15 -1.81 8.68 1.81
C ILE A 15 -1.47 7.76 2.98
N GLY A 16 -0.23 7.26 3.06
CA GLY A 16 0.17 6.30 4.10
C GLY A 16 0.06 6.87 5.51
N LEU A 17 0.52 8.11 5.72
CA LEU A 17 0.43 8.79 7.01
C LEU A 17 -1.01 9.05 7.43
N GLU A 18 -1.83 9.55 6.49
CA GLU A 18 -3.23 9.85 6.78
C GLU A 18 -4.05 8.56 6.98
N THR A 19 -3.69 7.48 6.28
CA THR A 19 -4.28 6.14 6.49
C THR A 19 -3.91 5.59 7.87
N ALA A 20 -2.66 5.75 8.30
CA ALA A 20 -2.22 5.39 9.65
C ALA A 20 -3.05 6.13 10.72
N ARG A 21 -3.21 7.45 10.57
CA ARG A 21 -4.01 8.29 11.48
C ARG A 21 -5.46 7.81 11.58
N GLN A 22 -6.16 7.70 10.45
CA GLN A 22 -7.57 7.31 10.44
C GLN A 22 -7.83 5.88 10.92
N LEU A 23 -6.91 4.94 10.66
CA LEU A 23 -7.03 3.57 11.16
C LEU A 23 -6.76 3.50 12.67
N ALA A 24 -5.80 4.26 13.19
CA ALA A 24 -5.57 4.34 14.62
C ALA A 24 -6.77 4.95 15.36
N ASP A 25 -7.34 6.05 14.84
CA ASP A 25 -8.57 6.66 15.34
C ASP A 25 -9.76 5.67 15.32
N ALA A 26 -9.77 4.77 14.34
CA ALA A 26 -10.77 3.71 14.23
C ALA A 26 -10.52 2.52 15.18
N GLY A 27 -9.50 2.59 16.03
CA GLY A 27 -9.24 1.61 17.08
C GLY A 27 -8.27 0.49 16.69
N HIS A 28 -7.52 0.62 15.59
CA HIS A 28 -6.52 -0.36 15.17
C HIS A 28 -5.13 -0.08 15.78
N GLN A 29 -4.30 -1.13 15.85
CA GLN A 29 -2.86 -0.99 16.13
C GLN A 29 -2.14 -0.79 14.81
N ILE A 30 -1.30 0.24 14.72
CA ILE A 30 -0.61 0.64 13.50
C ILE A 30 0.89 0.42 13.64
N ILE A 31 1.47 -0.21 12.64
CA ILE A 31 2.92 -0.32 12.48
C ILE A 31 3.29 0.54 11.28
N VAL A 32 4.01 1.63 11.51
CA VAL A 32 4.48 2.50 10.43
C VAL A 32 5.75 1.93 9.80
N GLY A 33 5.64 1.46 8.56
CA GLY A 33 6.78 1.05 7.75
C GLY A 33 7.40 2.25 7.04
N VAL A 34 8.66 2.56 7.32
CA VAL A 34 9.36 3.69 6.70
C VAL A 34 10.71 3.27 6.16
N ARG A 35 11.16 3.89 5.06
CA ARG A 35 12.42 3.52 4.39
C ARG A 35 13.65 3.80 5.26
N ASN A 36 13.71 5.02 5.78
CA ASN A 36 14.87 5.50 6.53
C ASN A 36 14.56 5.45 8.03
N ALA A 37 15.39 4.78 8.82
CA ALA A 37 15.16 4.60 10.26
C ALA A 37 15.05 5.95 11.02
N ASP A 38 15.74 6.99 10.57
CA ASP A 38 15.67 8.35 11.15
C ASP A 38 14.26 8.98 11.05
N LYS A 39 13.38 8.45 10.19
CA LYS A 39 11.99 8.90 10.05
C LYS A 39 11.01 8.16 10.93
N LEU A 40 11.40 7.09 11.63
CA LEU A 40 10.50 6.32 12.49
C LEU A 40 9.92 7.16 13.61
N GLN A 41 10.77 7.63 14.52
CA GLN A 41 10.32 8.40 15.68
C GLN A 41 9.57 9.68 15.28
N PRO A 42 10.05 10.49 14.31
CA PRO A 42 9.29 11.66 13.86
C PRO A 42 7.90 11.34 13.31
N THR A 43 7.73 10.19 12.64
CA THR A 43 6.42 9.76 12.12
C THR A 43 5.48 9.40 13.26
N ILE A 44 5.96 8.65 14.26
CA ILE A 44 5.19 8.28 15.45
C ILE A 44 4.80 9.55 16.22
N ASP A 45 5.74 10.45 16.48
CA ASP A 45 5.50 11.72 17.17
C ASP A 45 4.46 12.58 16.43
N GLN A 46 4.49 12.57 15.10
CA GLN A 46 3.51 13.28 14.28
C GLN A 46 2.10 12.68 14.43
N LEU A 47 1.97 11.36 14.42
CA LEU A 47 0.69 10.69 14.66
C LEU A 47 0.15 10.99 16.07
N VAL A 48 1.02 10.96 17.08
CA VAL A 48 0.65 11.29 18.47
C VAL A 48 0.18 12.74 18.58
N LYS A 49 0.85 13.68 17.90
CA LYS A 49 0.39 15.09 17.82
C LYS A 49 -0.97 15.24 17.14
N PHE A 50 -1.33 14.32 16.26
CA PHE A 50 -2.67 14.25 15.66
C PHE A 50 -3.73 13.59 16.55
N GLY A 51 -3.39 13.24 17.80
CA GLY A 51 -4.31 12.67 18.77
C GLY A 51 -4.33 11.15 18.79
N VAL A 52 -3.44 10.49 18.03
CA VAL A 52 -3.32 9.04 18.09
C VAL A 52 -2.66 8.63 19.41
N ASP A 53 -3.25 7.64 20.08
CA ASP A 53 -2.67 7.03 21.27
C ASP A 53 -1.31 6.38 20.94
N ALA A 54 -0.26 6.77 21.68
CA ALA A 54 1.09 6.28 21.48
C ALA A 54 1.22 4.76 21.64
N GLU A 55 0.37 4.13 22.47
CA GLU A 55 0.35 2.68 22.64
C GLU A 55 -0.21 1.94 21.41
N ARG A 56 -0.84 2.68 20.49
CA ARG A 56 -1.41 2.14 19.25
C ARG A 56 -0.50 2.25 18.05
N VAL A 57 0.69 2.85 18.19
CA VAL A 57 1.59 3.08 17.07
C VAL A 57 3.00 2.60 17.40
N SER A 58 3.51 1.68 16.60
CA SER A 58 4.92 1.29 16.56
C SER A 58 5.47 1.53 15.15
N GLY A 59 6.76 1.24 14.92
CA GLY A 59 7.36 1.42 13.60
C GLY A 59 8.41 0.38 13.27
N VAL A 60 8.60 0.16 11.97
CA VAL A 60 9.60 -0.77 11.42
C VAL A 60 10.32 -0.13 10.23
N GLN A 61 11.64 -0.26 10.16
CA GLN A 61 12.38 0.14 8.97
C GLN A 61 12.14 -0.88 7.85
N ILE A 62 11.72 -0.40 6.68
CA ILE A 62 11.52 -1.25 5.50
C ILE A 62 11.78 -0.46 4.22
N ASP A 63 12.89 -0.76 3.55
CA ASP A 63 13.21 -0.25 2.22
C ASP A 63 12.83 -1.28 1.16
N LEU A 64 11.86 -0.94 0.31
CA LEU A 64 11.38 -1.81 -0.77
C LEU A 64 12.44 -2.09 -1.85
N ASN A 65 13.52 -1.31 -1.90
CA ASN A 65 14.64 -1.53 -2.82
C ASN A 65 15.80 -2.32 -2.19
N ASP A 66 15.67 -2.75 -0.92
CA ASP A 66 16.70 -3.51 -0.21
C ASP A 66 16.11 -4.79 0.39
N SER A 67 16.45 -5.93 -0.22
CA SER A 67 16.00 -7.25 0.23
C SER A 67 16.43 -7.60 1.66
N ALA A 68 17.60 -7.11 2.11
CA ALA A 68 18.06 -7.36 3.48
C ALA A 68 17.21 -6.57 4.49
N SER A 69 16.87 -5.32 4.17
CA SER A 69 15.93 -4.52 4.96
C SER A 69 14.57 -5.21 5.07
N ILE A 70 14.03 -5.73 3.96
CA ILE A 70 12.74 -6.46 3.95
C ILE A 70 12.81 -7.74 4.80
N THR A 71 13.90 -8.50 4.70
CA THR A 71 14.10 -9.73 5.49
C THR A 71 14.15 -9.43 6.98
N ALA A 72 14.89 -8.37 7.37
CA ALA A 72 14.97 -7.93 8.75
C ALA A 72 13.60 -7.45 9.28
N ALA A 73 12.84 -6.71 8.45
CA ALA A 73 11.49 -6.26 8.79
C ALA A 73 10.54 -7.45 9.01
N GLY A 74 10.57 -8.45 8.13
CA GLY A 74 9.75 -9.67 8.28
C GLY A 74 10.02 -10.40 9.60
N LYS A 75 11.29 -10.54 9.98
CA LYS A 75 11.67 -11.12 11.28
C LYS A 75 11.17 -10.26 12.45
N ALA A 76 11.40 -8.95 12.40
CA ALA A 76 10.97 -8.04 13.46
C ALA A 76 9.44 -8.07 13.67
N ILE A 77 8.68 -8.10 12.58
CA ILE A 77 7.22 -8.22 12.62
C ILE A 77 6.79 -9.55 13.21
N ALA A 78 7.39 -10.66 12.80
CA ALA A 78 7.05 -11.98 13.34
C ALA A 78 7.32 -12.08 14.86
N ASP A 79 8.39 -11.44 15.33
CA ASP A 79 8.79 -11.44 16.74
C ASP A 79 7.94 -10.49 17.60
N GLN A 80 7.66 -9.27 17.10
CA GLN A 80 7.05 -8.18 17.89
C GLN A 80 5.54 -8.04 17.68
N HIS A 81 5.05 -8.44 16.50
CA HIS A 81 3.66 -8.32 16.07
C HIS A 81 3.16 -9.64 15.46
N PRO A 82 3.20 -10.76 16.21
CA PRO A 82 2.76 -12.08 15.73
C PRO A 82 1.26 -12.15 15.41
N ASP A 83 0.52 -11.08 15.70
CA ASP A 83 -0.90 -10.84 15.48
C ASP A 83 -1.18 -9.95 14.24
N LEU A 84 -0.17 -9.65 13.40
CA LEU A 84 -0.35 -8.86 12.18
C LEU A 84 -1.48 -9.46 11.31
N GLY A 85 -2.54 -8.67 11.12
CA GLY A 85 -3.76 -9.09 10.43
C GLY A 85 -4.00 -8.38 9.10
N VAL A 86 -3.35 -7.23 8.86
CA VAL A 86 -3.47 -6.49 7.58
C VAL A 86 -2.12 -5.92 7.17
N LEU A 87 -1.73 -6.13 5.92
CA LEU A 87 -0.61 -5.45 5.27
C LEU A 87 -1.17 -4.45 4.25
N ILE A 88 -0.80 -3.18 4.36
CA ILE A 88 -1.10 -2.14 3.37
C ILE A 88 0.20 -1.75 2.67
N ASN A 89 0.37 -2.26 1.46
CA ASN A 89 1.44 -1.89 0.54
C ASN A 89 1.14 -0.54 -0.11
N ASN A 90 1.53 0.54 0.57
CA ASN A 90 1.36 1.93 0.11
C ASN A 90 2.64 2.53 -0.48
N ALA A 91 3.82 2.07 -0.05
CA ALA A 91 5.09 2.60 -0.54
C ALA A 91 5.24 2.49 -2.07
N GLY A 92 5.86 3.49 -2.68
CA GLY A 92 6.19 3.51 -4.09
C GLY A 92 6.95 4.77 -4.49
N ILE A 93 7.54 4.75 -5.69
CA ILE A 93 8.19 5.90 -6.33
C ILE A 93 7.45 6.29 -7.60
N SER A 94 7.50 7.58 -7.92
CA SER A 94 6.84 8.18 -9.08
C SER A 94 7.56 7.93 -10.39
N GLY A 95 8.90 7.81 -10.37
CA GLY A 95 9.71 8.08 -11.54
C GLY A 95 9.44 9.50 -12.08
N ASP A 96 9.65 9.70 -13.38
CA ASP A 96 9.21 10.91 -14.07
C ASP A 96 7.72 10.81 -14.44
N MET A 97 6.90 11.67 -13.82
CA MET A 97 5.44 11.68 -13.97
C MET A 97 4.94 12.30 -15.28
N GLN A 98 5.83 12.83 -16.11
CA GLN A 98 5.51 13.52 -17.36
C GLN A 98 6.16 12.86 -18.59
N LYS A 99 7.19 12.04 -18.39
CA LYS A 99 7.96 11.43 -19.47
C LYS A 99 7.09 10.54 -20.38
N PRO A 100 7.08 10.79 -21.70
CA PRO A 100 6.41 9.92 -22.67
C PRO A 100 7.00 8.51 -22.72
N ALA A 101 6.19 7.55 -23.14
CA ALA A 101 6.57 6.14 -23.15
C ALA A 101 7.79 5.82 -24.02
N LEU A 102 7.93 6.46 -25.19
CA LEU A 102 9.06 6.26 -26.11
C LEU A 102 10.34 6.97 -25.67
N GLU A 103 10.24 7.91 -24.72
CA GLU A 103 11.39 8.63 -24.16
C GLU A 103 11.86 8.02 -22.83
N THR A 104 11.01 7.21 -22.20
CA THR A 104 11.32 6.50 -20.97
C THR A 104 12.27 5.34 -21.27
N THR A 105 13.42 5.33 -20.61
CA THR A 105 14.49 4.36 -20.80
C THR A 105 14.21 3.07 -20.02
N ILE A 106 14.78 1.96 -20.47
CA ILE A 106 14.65 0.67 -19.76
C ILE A 106 15.11 0.75 -18.30
N PRO A 107 16.23 1.41 -17.95
CA PRO A 107 16.62 1.61 -16.55
C PRO A 107 15.56 2.34 -15.70
N GLU A 108 14.89 3.36 -16.24
CA GLU A 108 13.81 4.07 -15.51
C GLU A 108 12.59 3.18 -15.25
N TYR A 109 12.24 2.33 -16.23
CA TYR A 109 11.23 1.29 -16.02
C TYR A 109 11.66 0.29 -14.94
N GLN A 110 12.91 -0.19 -15.00
CA GLN A 110 13.46 -1.14 -14.03
C GLN A 110 13.48 -0.57 -12.62
N GLU A 111 13.94 0.66 -12.43
CA GLU A 111 13.94 1.34 -11.13
C GLU A 111 12.53 1.40 -10.54
N THR A 112 11.56 1.84 -11.34
CA THR A 112 10.16 1.97 -10.91
C THR A 112 9.52 0.60 -10.60
N LEU A 113 9.78 -0.41 -11.43
CA LEU A 113 9.31 -1.79 -11.22
C LEU A 113 9.97 -2.45 -10.00
N ASN A 114 11.26 -2.19 -9.77
CA ASN A 114 12.00 -2.73 -8.64
C ASN A 114 11.36 -2.35 -7.31
N VAL A 115 10.90 -1.10 -7.17
CA VAL A 115 10.23 -0.65 -5.95
C VAL A 115 8.74 -1.01 -5.97
N ASN A 116 8.01 -0.55 -6.98
CA ASN A 116 6.54 -0.57 -6.95
C ASN A 116 5.94 -1.98 -7.13
N LEU A 117 6.66 -2.89 -7.79
CA LEU A 117 6.24 -4.27 -8.02
C LEU A 117 7.10 -5.24 -7.21
N PHE A 118 8.38 -5.39 -7.55
CA PHE A 118 9.20 -6.44 -6.95
C PHE A 118 9.44 -6.23 -5.45
N GLY A 119 9.63 -4.99 -5.01
CA GLY A 119 9.69 -4.63 -3.60
C GLY A 119 8.38 -4.99 -2.87
N THR A 120 7.24 -4.61 -3.43
CA THR A 120 5.90 -4.98 -2.92
C THR A 120 5.71 -6.50 -2.79
N MET A 121 6.16 -7.27 -3.79
CA MET A 121 6.11 -8.74 -3.77
C MET A 121 6.95 -9.29 -2.62
N ARG A 122 8.20 -8.84 -2.48
CA ARG A 122 9.11 -9.28 -1.41
C ARG A 122 8.59 -8.92 -0.02
N VAL A 123 8.03 -7.73 0.16
CA VAL A 123 7.38 -7.34 1.42
C VAL A 123 6.22 -8.29 1.73
N THR A 124 5.37 -8.56 0.74
CA THR A 124 4.24 -9.47 0.91
C THR A 124 4.70 -10.87 1.29
N GLU A 125 5.71 -11.41 0.60
CA GLU A 125 6.32 -12.71 0.92
C GLU A 125 6.90 -12.75 2.34
N ALA A 126 7.61 -11.70 2.76
CA ALA A 126 8.21 -11.61 4.09
C ALA A 126 7.16 -11.56 5.23
N MET A 127 5.98 -11.00 4.97
CA MET A 127 4.87 -10.94 5.95
C MET A 127 3.94 -12.14 5.86
N LEU A 128 4.02 -12.93 4.79
CA LEU A 128 3.07 -13.99 4.47
C LEU A 128 2.90 -15.03 5.58
N PRO A 129 3.95 -15.51 6.28
CA PRO A 129 3.78 -16.48 7.36
C PRO A 129 2.87 -15.99 8.50
N VAL A 130 3.02 -14.72 8.90
CA VAL A 130 2.21 -14.11 9.96
C VAL A 130 0.79 -13.83 9.48
N LEU A 131 0.63 -13.35 8.25
CA LEU A 131 -0.67 -13.09 7.65
C LEU A 131 -1.49 -14.38 7.48
N LEU A 132 -0.87 -15.49 7.02
CA LEU A 132 -1.54 -16.79 6.90
C LEU A 132 -2.06 -17.28 8.25
N LYS A 133 -1.25 -17.19 9.31
CA LYS A 133 -1.65 -17.57 10.67
C LYS A 133 -2.85 -16.77 11.17
N ASN A 134 -2.91 -15.48 10.86
CA ASN A 134 -3.95 -14.56 11.32
C ASN A 134 -5.12 -14.38 10.35
N ARG A 135 -5.19 -15.19 9.29
CA ARG A 135 -6.22 -15.10 8.25
C ARG A 135 -6.30 -13.68 7.63
N GLY A 136 -5.12 -13.12 7.39
CA GLY A 136 -4.93 -11.70 7.13
C GLY A 136 -5.36 -11.23 5.75
N GLN A 137 -5.24 -9.92 5.55
CA GLN A 137 -5.59 -9.25 4.30
C GLN A 137 -4.41 -8.43 3.78
N ILE A 138 -4.15 -8.51 2.47
CA ILE A 138 -3.12 -7.75 1.78
C ILE A 138 -3.80 -6.70 0.91
N VAL A 139 -3.58 -5.42 1.21
CA VAL A 139 -4.10 -4.27 0.48
C VAL A 139 -2.96 -3.62 -0.28
N ASN A 140 -3.14 -3.39 -1.57
CA ASN A 140 -2.13 -2.76 -2.41
C ASN A 140 -2.66 -1.45 -2.98
N LEU A 141 -1.88 -0.37 -2.87
CA LEU A 141 -2.23 0.90 -3.51
C LEU A 141 -1.77 0.86 -4.97
N THR A 142 -2.74 0.86 -5.88
CA THR A 142 -2.49 0.62 -7.31
C THR A 142 -2.84 1.83 -8.18
N GLY A 143 -3.11 1.60 -9.46
CA GLY A 143 -3.38 2.61 -10.47
C GLY A 143 -4.40 2.16 -11.49
N PRO A 144 -4.83 3.06 -12.39
CA PRO A 144 -5.85 2.76 -13.39
C PRO A 144 -5.32 1.81 -14.47
N PHE A 145 -6.18 0.92 -14.97
CA PHE A 145 -5.87 0.08 -16.14
C PHE A 145 -5.80 0.88 -17.44
N SER A 146 -6.60 1.94 -17.58
CA SER A 146 -6.66 2.74 -18.80
C SER A 146 -5.60 3.85 -18.81
N ALA A 147 -5.06 4.16 -20.00
CA ALA A 147 -4.28 5.38 -20.22
C ALA A 147 -5.25 6.53 -20.56
N THR A 148 -4.87 7.77 -20.23
CA THR A 148 -5.64 8.95 -20.64
C THR A 148 -4.71 9.98 -21.27
N LYS A 149 -5.27 10.89 -22.08
CA LYS A 149 -4.52 12.01 -22.65
C LYS A 149 -3.95 12.96 -21.59
N TRP A 150 -4.53 12.96 -20.38
CA TRP A 150 -4.21 13.90 -19.30
C TRP A 150 -3.29 13.30 -18.22
N TYR A 151 -3.13 11.98 -18.22
CA TYR A 151 -2.32 11.24 -17.25
C TYR A 151 -1.76 9.97 -17.91
N ASN A 152 -0.46 9.99 -18.19
CA ASN A 152 0.26 8.86 -18.77
C ASN A 152 1.75 8.79 -18.34
N PRO A 153 2.08 8.78 -17.03
CA PRO A 153 3.44 8.58 -16.57
C PRO A 153 3.89 7.15 -16.88
N ALA A 154 4.78 6.96 -17.85
CA ALA A 154 4.95 5.66 -18.48
C ALA A 154 5.47 4.58 -17.51
N ALA A 155 6.60 4.83 -16.84
CA ALA A 155 7.18 3.87 -15.89
C ALA A 155 6.24 3.59 -14.70
N TYR A 156 5.67 4.64 -14.11
CA TYR A 156 4.74 4.52 -12.99
C TYR A 156 3.51 3.70 -13.36
N ARG A 157 2.86 4.04 -14.48
CA ARG A 157 1.65 3.36 -14.93
C ARG A 157 1.92 1.89 -15.24
N VAL A 158 3.00 1.58 -15.96
CA VAL A 158 3.40 0.19 -16.23
C VAL A 158 3.58 -0.57 -14.93
N SER A 159 4.27 0.00 -13.93
CA SER A 159 4.48 -0.66 -12.64
C SER A 159 3.17 -0.95 -11.88
N LYS A 160 2.21 -0.01 -11.88
CA LYS A 160 0.94 -0.18 -11.16
C LYS A 160 -0.04 -1.12 -11.87
N ILE A 161 0.01 -1.21 -13.20
CA ILE A 161 -0.77 -2.19 -13.96
C ILE A 161 -0.19 -3.60 -13.76
N ALA A 162 1.14 -3.74 -13.78
CA ALA A 162 1.77 -5.02 -13.46
C ALA A 162 1.40 -5.49 -12.04
N LEU A 163 1.32 -4.56 -11.08
CA LEU A 163 0.86 -4.84 -9.73
C LEU A 163 -0.61 -5.32 -9.70
N ASN A 164 -1.51 -4.70 -10.47
CA ASN A 164 -2.90 -5.17 -10.59
C ASN A 164 -2.96 -6.61 -11.12
N ALA A 165 -2.18 -6.93 -12.15
CA ALA A 165 -2.13 -8.28 -12.71
C ALA A 165 -1.62 -9.30 -11.67
N TRP A 166 -0.55 -8.98 -10.95
CA TRP A 166 -0.02 -9.84 -9.89
C TRP A 166 -1.02 -10.10 -8.76
N ILE A 167 -1.77 -9.08 -8.33
CA ILE A 167 -2.84 -9.21 -7.33
C ILE A 167 -3.87 -10.28 -7.76
N GLN A 168 -4.30 -10.23 -9.02
CA GLN A 168 -5.29 -11.18 -9.54
C GLN A 168 -4.70 -12.58 -9.71
N THR A 169 -3.45 -12.68 -10.16
CA THR A 169 -2.74 -13.97 -10.22
C THR A 169 -2.67 -14.62 -8.83
N LEU A 170 -2.22 -13.88 -7.81
CA LEU A 170 -2.12 -14.41 -6.45
C LEU A 170 -3.50 -14.70 -5.84
N ALA A 171 -4.54 -13.93 -6.18
CA ALA A 171 -5.90 -14.20 -5.73
C ALA A 171 -6.43 -15.55 -6.24
N VAL A 172 -6.15 -15.93 -7.49
CA VAL A 172 -6.49 -17.25 -8.05
C VAL A 172 -5.77 -18.35 -7.27
N ASP A 173 -4.48 -18.18 -6.99
CA ASP A 173 -3.70 -19.14 -6.20
C ASP A 173 -4.24 -19.29 -4.77
N ILE A 174 -4.63 -18.17 -4.14
CA ILE A 174 -5.27 -18.15 -2.82
C ILE A 174 -6.54 -19.00 -2.81
N GLU A 175 -7.40 -18.90 -3.84
CA GLU A 175 -8.62 -19.72 -3.94
C GLU A 175 -8.30 -21.19 -4.21
N ASN A 176 -7.46 -21.47 -5.20
CA ASN A 176 -7.12 -22.84 -5.62
C ASN A 176 -6.47 -23.62 -4.47
N GLN A 177 -5.62 -22.98 -3.68
CA GLN A 177 -4.92 -23.56 -2.55
C GLN A 177 -5.68 -23.39 -1.22
N LYS A 178 -6.85 -22.73 -1.23
CA LYS A 178 -7.68 -22.44 -0.06
C LYS A 178 -6.90 -21.74 1.07
N LEU A 179 -6.00 -20.84 0.70
CA LEU A 179 -5.20 -20.09 1.67
C LEU A 179 -6.12 -19.17 2.48
N PRO A 180 -5.95 -19.07 3.81
CA PRO A 180 -6.86 -18.32 4.67
C PRO A 180 -6.67 -16.80 4.60
N ILE A 181 -6.15 -16.27 3.49
CA ILE A 181 -5.88 -14.83 3.30
C ILE A 181 -6.74 -14.27 2.16
N SER A 182 -6.62 -12.97 1.94
CA SER A 182 -7.18 -12.29 0.76
C SER A 182 -6.25 -11.18 0.31
N ILE A 183 -6.29 -10.86 -0.98
CA ILE A 183 -5.51 -9.76 -1.55
C ILE A 183 -6.41 -8.87 -2.40
N LEU A 184 -6.24 -7.54 -2.30
CA LEU A 184 -6.94 -6.58 -3.15
C LEU A 184 -6.05 -5.42 -3.58
N GLY A 185 -6.48 -4.74 -4.65
CA GLY A 185 -5.94 -3.47 -5.10
C GLY A 185 -6.92 -2.33 -4.83
N ILE A 186 -6.41 -1.17 -4.41
CA ILE A 186 -7.19 0.06 -4.28
C ILE A 186 -6.50 1.15 -5.11
N PHE A 187 -7.23 1.68 -6.08
CA PHE A 187 -6.85 2.87 -6.84
C PHE A 187 -7.66 4.07 -6.34
N PRO A 188 -7.09 4.93 -5.47
CA PRO A 188 -7.84 6.02 -4.86
C PRO A 188 -8.17 7.17 -5.82
N GLY A 189 -7.61 7.18 -7.04
CA GLY A 189 -7.68 8.30 -7.97
C GLY A 189 -6.38 9.11 -7.98
N GLY A 190 -6.42 10.30 -8.58
CA GLY A 190 -5.35 11.29 -8.43
C GLY A 190 -5.42 11.90 -7.03
N VAL A 191 -4.36 11.74 -6.24
CA VAL A 191 -4.29 12.28 -4.87
C VAL A 191 -3.15 13.28 -4.79
N SER A 192 -3.40 14.47 -4.27
CA SER A 192 -2.38 15.52 -4.17
C SER A 192 -1.39 15.15 -3.07
N THR A 193 -0.17 14.79 -3.46
CA THR A 193 0.89 14.34 -2.53
C THR A 193 2.27 14.67 -3.10
N ASP A 194 3.31 14.48 -2.29
CA ASP A 194 4.70 14.65 -2.71
C ASP A 194 5.05 13.84 -3.98
N ILE A 195 4.41 12.68 -4.19
CA ILE A 195 4.71 11.78 -5.34
C ILE A 195 4.42 12.44 -6.70
N ASN A 196 3.55 13.44 -6.72
CA ASN A 196 3.18 14.18 -7.92
C ASN A 196 3.40 15.69 -7.76
N ASN A 197 4.27 16.09 -6.83
CA ASN A 197 4.57 17.49 -6.51
C ASN A 197 3.30 18.29 -6.16
N HIS A 198 2.41 17.72 -5.35
CA HIS A 198 1.16 18.34 -4.89
C HIS A 198 0.30 18.87 -6.04
N ARG A 199 0.16 18.07 -7.11
CA ARG A 199 -0.65 18.44 -8.28
C ARG A 199 -2.07 18.79 -7.83
N GLN A 200 -2.61 19.85 -8.41
CA GLN A 200 -3.99 20.33 -8.17
C GLN A 200 -4.84 20.15 -9.43
N GLY A 201 -6.16 20.02 -9.26
CA GLY A 201 -7.10 19.91 -10.37
C GLY A 201 -8.48 19.41 -9.94
N PRO A 202 -9.50 19.49 -10.82
CA PRO A 202 -10.90 19.19 -10.48
C PRO A 202 -11.16 17.73 -10.07
N TYR A 203 -10.22 16.82 -10.36
CA TYR A 203 -10.31 15.39 -10.02
C TYR A 203 -9.25 14.96 -9.01
N MET A 204 -8.47 15.91 -8.47
CA MET A 204 -7.49 15.63 -7.43
C MET A 204 -8.20 15.55 -6.08
N LYS A 205 -7.93 14.46 -5.36
CA LYS A 205 -8.43 14.23 -4.01
C LYS A 205 -7.39 14.62 -2.96
N THR A 206 -7.89 14.80 -1.75
CA THR A 206 -7.06 14.96 -0.55
C THR A 206 -6.52 13.62 -0.07
N THR A 207 -5.50 13.64 0.78
CA THR A 207 -5.01 12.45 1.47
C THR A 207 -6.07 11.85 2.40
N GLU A 208 -6.91 12.71 2.97
CA GLU A 208 -8.01 12.41 3.87
C GLU A 208 -9.09 11.61 3.13
N ASP A 209 -9.45 12.01 1.91
CA ASP A 209 -10.41 11.28 1.07
C ASP A 209 -9.88 9.90 0.67
N ALA A 210 -8.58 9.82 0.34
CA ALA A 210 -7.94 8.57 -0.06
C ALA A 210 -7.86 7.58 1.12
N ALA A 211 -7.42 8.05 2.29
CA ALA A 211 -7.42 7.26 3.53
C ALA A 211 -8.84 6.84 3.94
N GLY A 212 -9.81 7.74 3.79
CA GLY A 212 -11.22 7.47 4.07
C GLY A 212 -11.79 6.37 3.18
N LEU A 213 -11.40 6.33 1.89
CA LEU A 213 -11.76 5.23 0.99
C LEU A 213 -11.17 3.90 1.47
N ILE A 214 -9.88 3.86 1.83
CA ILE A 214 -9.21 2.64 2.34
C ILE A 214 -9.91 2.15 3.61
N LEU A 215 -10.18 3.06 4.56
CA LEU A 215 -10.87 2.75 5.80
C LEU A 215 -12.28 2.18 5.55
N ARG A 216 -13.04 2.78 4.62
CA ARG A 216 -14.38 2.29 4.24
C ARG A 216 -14.32 0.89 3.66
N ILE A 217 -13.40 0.64 2.73
CA ILE A 217 -13.22 -0.69 2.10
C ILE A 217 -12.87 -1.73 3.16
N LEU A 218 -11.92 -1.44 4.05
CA LEU A 218 -11.56 -2.37 5.12
C LEU A 218 -12.75 -2.65 6.07
N LYS A 219 -13.66 -1.69 6.26
CA LYS A 219 -14.81 -1.80 7.18
C LYS A 219 -16.06 -2.42 6.55
N ASP A 220 -16.10 -2.64 5.25
CA ASP A 220 -17.33 -3.02 4.54
C ASP A 220 -17.77 -4.48 4.77
N GLY A 221 -16.92 -5.28 5.42
CA GLY A 221 -17.21 -6.66 5.81
C GLY A 221 -17.10 -7.67 4.68
N LYS A 222 -16.70 -7.27 3.47
CA LYS A 222 -16.53 -8.17 2.33
C LYS A 222 -15.13 -8.78 2.29
N ARG A 223 -15.06 -10.03 1.84
CA ARG A 223 -13.79 -10.68 1.50
C ARG A 223 -13.40 -10.30 0.07
N HIS A 224 -12.80 -9.12 -0.08
CA HIS A 224 -12.20 -8.70 -1.35
C HIS A 224 -10.97 -9.57 -1.64
N ASN A 225 -11.11 -10.54 -2.55
CA ASN A 225 -10.00 -11.34 -3.07
C ASN A 225 -9.90 -11.18 -4.59
N GLY A 226 -8.82 -10.58 -5.07
CA GLY A 226 -8.58 -10.29 -6.49
C GLY A 226 -9.29 -9.03 -7.01
N ASP A 227 -10.08 -8.35 -6.18
CA ASP A 227 -10.75 -7.12 -6.55
C ASP A 227 -9.75 -5.97 -6.70
N ILE A 228 -9.90 -5.20 -7.78
CA ILE A 228 -9.32 -3.87 -7.95
C ILE A 228 -10.45 -2.87 -7.77
N ILE A 229 -10.35 -2.03 -6.73
CA ILE A 229 -11.38 -1.07 -6.33
C ILE A 229 -10.98 0.32 -6.80
N GLY A 230 -11.90 1.00 -7.48
CA GLY A 230 -11.72 2.32 -8.05
C GLY A 230 -11.95 3.47 -7.06
N PRO A 231 -11.79 4.72 -7.53
CA PRO A 231 -11.83 5.92 -6.71
C PRO A 231 -13.19 6.18 -6.04
N ASP A 232 -14.27 5.64 -6.57
CA ASP A 232 -15.63 5.75 -6.02
C ASP A 232 -16.00 4.59 -5.08
N GLY A 233 -15.07 3.65 -4.84
CA GLY A 233 -15.31 2.45 -4.04
C GLY A 233 -15.96 1.30 -4.81
N THR A 234 -16.14 1.42 -6.13
CA THR A 234 -16.66 0.32 -6.96
C THR A 234 -15.55 -0.63 -7.40
N VAL A 235 -15.89 -1.91 -7.56
CA VAL A 235 -14.96 -2.90 -8.13
C VAL A 235 -14.87 -2.66 -9.64
N ILE A 236 -13.68 -2.28 -10.11
CA ILE A 236 -13.41 -1.97 -11.53
C ILE A 236 -12.77 -3.13 -12.28
N SER A 237 -12.27 -4.13 -11.56
CA SER A 237 -11.77 -5.40 -12.11
C SER A 237 -11.76 -6.46 -11.01
N LYS A 238 -12.00 -7.72 -11.35
CA LYS A 238 -12.05 -8.86 -10.42
C LYS A 238 -11.60 -10.14 -11.12
N VAL A 239 -11.28 -11.16 -10.33
CA VAL A 239 -11.07 -12.52 -10.82
C VAL A 239 -12.43 -13.15 -11.19
N GLU A 240 -12.47 -13.93 -12.27
CA GLU A 240 -13.66 -14.67 -12.72
C GLU A 240 -13.80 -16.03 -12.05
#